data_AF-A0A1V5L0U9-F1
#
_entry.id   AF-A0A1V5L0U9-F1
#
_cell.length_a   1.000
_cell.length_b   1.000
_cell.length_c   1.000
_cell.angle_alpha   90.00
_cell.angle_beta   90.00
_cell.angle_gamma   90.00
#
_symmetry.space_group_name_H-M   'P 1'
#
loop_
_entity.id
_entity.type
_entity.pdbx_description
1 polymer ?
#
loop_
_entity_poly.entity_id
_entity_poly.type
_entity_poly.pdbx_seq_one_letter_code
_entity_poly.pdbx_strand_id
1 'polypeptide(L)'
;MEKTELVLLAGEGALEFALKEGFPEDHCISEEQSEAWQRGKDSLARGQVPLQNLFTGLEYGGDTVGCVLWDGDNLGAASTTGGVSLKTPGRVGDTPCFGGGIFASRTSAVVCTGVGEAFVETLTAKYVDERITGGAHPQQAVEEALQRLEELKGAQGGILAVDFGGRTGAAFNAGRFPVVIVNDGKIKENFIPVNLRPGLKGNKT
;
A
#
# COMPACT_ATOMS: atom_id res chain seq x y z
N MET A 1 8.92 -3.82 -16.75
CA MET A 1 8.02 -4.83 -17.34
C MET A 1 8.07 -4.85 -18.86
N GLU A 2 8.17 -3.71 -19.56
CA GLU A 2 8.16 -3.68 -21.05
C GLU A 2 9.54 -3.77 -21.72
N LYS A 3 10.61 -3.52 -20.97
CA LYS A 3 11.99 -3.39 -21.47
C LYS A 3 12.90 -4.57 -21.12
N THR A 4 12.39 -5.53 -20.35
CA THR A 4 13.12 -6.71 -19.88
C THR A 4 12.13 -7.84 -19.60
N GLU A 5 12.58 -9.09 -19.74
CA GLU A 5 11.82 -10.28 -19.37
C GLU A 5 11.71 -10.46 -17.84
N LEU A 6 12.54 -9.74 -17.08
CA LEU A 6 12.51 -9.74 -15.63
C LEU A 6 11.29 -8.97 -15.10
N VAL A 7 10.58 -9.59 -14.15
CA VAL A 7 9.38 -9.00 -13.55
C VAL A 7 9.66 -8.19 -12.28
N LEU A 8 10.82 -8.41 -11.66
CA LEU A 8 11.24 -7.74 -10.43
C LEU A 8 12.76 -7.58 -10.39
N LEU A 9 13.21 -6.36 -10.09
CA LEU A 9 14.61 -6.02 -9.84
C LEU A 9 14.71 -5.36 -8.46
N ALA A 10 15.83 -5.55 -7.76
CA ALA A 10 16.05 -4.96 -6.44
C ALA A 10 17.52 -4.55 -6.23
N GLY A 11 17.74 -3.65 -5.28
CA GLY A 11 19.07 -3.18 -4.90
C GLY A 11 19.84 -2.53 -6.05
N GLU A 12 21.15 -2.72 -6.07
CA GLU A 12 22.06 -2.09 -7.05
C GLU A 12 21.68 -2.40 -8.50
N GLY A 13 21.30 -3.65 -8.80
CA GLY A 13 20.92 -4.04 -10.17
C GLY A 13 19.66 -3.33 -10.67
N ALA A 14 18.76 -2.91 -9.78
CA ALA A 14 17.61 -2.09 -10.17
C ALA A 14 18.03 -0.64 -10.49
N LEU A 15 18.98 -0.09 -9.73
CA LEU A 15 19.54 1.23 -9.96
C LEU A 15 20.31 1.28 -11.29
N GLU A 16 21.21 0.33 -11.52
CA GLU A 16 21.96 0.21 -12.77
C GLU A 16 21.04 0.12 -13.99
N PHE A 17 19.96 -0.67 -13.88
CA PHE A 17 18.95 -0.76 -14.93
C PHE A 17 18.25 0.59 -15.19
N ALA A 18 17.84 1.29 -14.14
CA ALA A 18 17.18 2.59 -14.27
C ALA A 18 18.10 3.64 -14.94
N LEU A 19 19.37 3.71 -14.52
CA LEU A 19 20.35 4.63 -15.12
C LEU A 19 20.58 4.32 -16.60
N LYS A 20 20.66 3.03 -16.96
CA LYS A 20 20.80 2.59 -18.35
C LYS A 20 19.60 2.97 -19.22
N GLU A 21 18.39 2.94 -18.67
CA GLU A 21 17.17 3.38 -19.36
C GLU A 21 17.02 4.93 -19.39
N GLY A 22 17.98 5.67 -18.83
CA GLY A 22 18.05 7.13 -18.90
C GLY A 22 17.29 7.86 -17.79
N PHE A 23 16.89 7.17 -16.71
CA PHE A 23 16.34 7.85 -15.54
C PHE A 23 17.44 8.63 -14.82
N PRO A 24 17.18 9.89 -14.41
CA PRO A 24 18.16 10.69 -13.69
C PRO A 24 18.37 10.18 -12.27
N GLU A 25 19.57 10.38 -11.74
CA GLU A 25 19.79 10.26 -10.30
C GLU A 25 19.07 11.40 -9.57
N ASP A 26 18.45 11.06 -8.43
CA ASP A 26 17.78 12.01 -7.57
C ASP A 26 18.07 11.70 -6.09
N HIS A 27 18.08 12.74 -5.26
CA HIS A 27 18.30 12.65 -3.82
C HIS A 27 16.98 12.74 -3.08
N CYS A 28 16.36 11.59 -2.83
CA CYS A 28 15.03 11.48 -2.23
C CYS A 28 15.00 11.63 -0.70
N ILE A 29 16.05 12.14 -0.05
CA ILE A 29 16.09 12.32 1.40
C ILE A 29 15.86 13.80 1.72
N SER A 30 14.71 14.09 2.35
CA SER A 30 14.45 15.43 2.89
C SER A 30 15.14 15.63 4.23
N GLU A 31 15.43 16.89 4.57
CA GLU A 31 16.00 17.26 5.87
C GLU A 31 15.11 16.77 7.02
N GLU A 32 13.81 16.98 6.92
CA GLU A 32 12.82 16.55 7.92
C GLU A 32 12.86 15.05 8.19
N GLN A 33 12.94 14.22 7.12
CA GLN A 33 13.04 12.77 7.23
C GLN A 33 14.38 12.33 7.84
N SER A 34 15.47 13.00 7.49
CA SER A 34 16.80 12.72 8.04
C SER A 34 16.86 12.98 9.55
N GLU A 35 16.31 14.11 9.99
CA GLU A 35 16.21 14.44 11.41
C GLU A 35 15.30 13.47 12.17
N ALA A 36 14.16 13.12 11.59
CA ALA A 36 13.25 12.14 12.18
C ALA A 36 13.93 10.78 12.35
N TRP A 37 14.60 10.28 11.31
CA TRP A 37 15.36 9.04 11.38
C TRP A 37 16.45 9.08 12.47
N GLN A 38 17.18 10.21 12.59
CA GLN A 38 18.19 10.36 13.63
C GLN A 38 17.58 10.33 15.04
N ARG A 39 16.47 11.05 15.28
CA ARG A 39 15.74 11.00 16.56
C ARG A 39 15.27 9.58 16.90
N GLY A 40 14.78 8.85 15.90
CA GLY A 40 14.37 7.45 16.04
C GLY A 40 15.52 6.54 16.46
N LYS A 41 16.67 6.64 15.79
CA LYS A 41 17.89 5.90 16.16
C LYS A 41 18.37 6.22 17.58
N ASP A 42 18.40 7.50 17.95
CA ASP A 42 18.87 7.92 19.28
C ASP A 42 17.94 7.38 20.37
N SER A 43 16.64 7.28 20.10
CA SER A 43 15.66 6.70 21.01
C SER A 43 15.88 5.20 21.19
N LEU A 44 16.09 4.46 20.09
CA LEU A 44 16.41 3.04 20.14
C LEU A 44 17.73 2.78 20.88
N ALA A 45 18.75 3.60 20.67
CA ALA A 45 20.03 3.49 21.37
C ALA A 45 19.90 3.68 22.89
N ARG A 46 18.89 4.45 23.35
CA ARG A 46 18.53 4.61 24.76
C ARG A 46 17.59 3.52 25.29
N GLY A 47 17.22 2.53 24.48
CA GLY A 47 16.24 1.50 24.85
C GLY A 47 14.80 2.03 24.93
N GLN A 48 14.52 3.18 24.32
CA GLN A 48 13.20 3.81 24.29
C GLN A 48 12.45 3.43 23.02
N VAL A 49 11.12 3.36 23.11
CA VAL A 49 10.26 3.24 21.93
C VAL A 49 10.26 4.58 21.20
N PRO A 50 10.61 4.65 19.90
CA PRO A 50 10.51 5.87 19.13
C PRO A 50 9.08 6.41 19.17
N LEU A 51 8.92 7.71 19.45
CA LEU A 51 7.62 8.39 19.44
C LEU A 51 7.09 8.66 18.03
N GLN A 52 7.90 8.42 17.01
CA GLN A 52 7.57 8.66 15.61
C GLN A 52 6.68 7.56 15.03
N ASN A 53 5.80 7.95 14.11
CA ASN A 53 4.98 7.00 13.36
C ASN A 53 5.86 5.97 12.63
N LEU A 54 5.51 4.68 12.73
CA LEU A 54 6.30 3.60 12.15
C LEU A 54 6.35 3.63 10.62
N PHE A 55 5.35 4.22 9.96
CA PHE A 55 5.25 4.22 8.51
C PHE A 55 6.00 5.40 7.89
N THR A 56 5.82 6.62 8.42
CA THR A 56 6.44 7.82 7.84
C THR A 56 7.62 8.38 8.63
N GLY A 57 7.80 7.98 9.90
CA GLY A 57 8.75 8.62 10.81
C GLY A 57 8.33 10.03 11.27
N LEU A 58 7.16 10.53 10.85
CA LEU A 58 6.66 11.87 11.17
C LEU A 58 5.35 11.80 11.95
N GLU A 59 4.99 12.87 12.67
CA GLU A 59 3.73 12.94 13.43
C GLU A 59 2.48 12.96 12.52
N TYR A 60 2.67 13.27 11.24
CA TYR A 60 1.62 13.33 10.23
C TYR A 60 2.07 12.60 8.96
N GLY A 61 1.13 11.98 8.26
CA GLY A 61 1.37 11.50 6.90
C GLY A 61 0.66 10.18 6.58
N GLY A 62 0.44 9.97 5.29
CA GLY A 62 0.21 8.65 4.71
C GLY A 62 1.55 8.09 4.22
N ASP A 63 1.67 6.78 4.22
CA ASP A 63 2.85 6.06 3.72
C ASP A 63 2.60 5.63 2.25
N THR A 64 2.51 4.33 1.99
CA THR A 64 2.29 3.75 0.67
C THR A 64 1.13 4.42 -0.06
N VAL A 65 1.40 4.81 -1.30
CA VAL A 65 0.39 5.29 -2.24
C VAL A 65 0.16 4.25 -3.31
N GLY A 66 -1.08 4.08 -3.73
CA GLY A 66 -1.44 3.16 -4.80
C GLY A 66 -2.65 3.64 -5.57
N CYS A 67 -2.76 3.17 -6.80
CA CYS A 67 -3.91 3.40 -7.66
C CYS A 67 -4.32 2.10 -8.35
N VAL A 68 -5.62 2.03 -8.63
CA VAL A 68 -6.21 1.02 -9.51
C VAL A 68 -6.92 1.74 -10.63
N LEU A 69 -6.89 1.15 -11.82
CA LEU A 69 -7.40 1.72 -13.06
C LEU A 69 -8.30 0.72 -13.74
N TRP A 70 -9.39 1.22 -14.30
CA TRP A 70 -10.27 0.50 -15.21
C TRP A 70 -10.68 1.48 -16.32
N ASP A 71 -10.46 1.08 -17.58
CA ASP A 71 -10.75 1.92 -18.75
C ASP A 71 -11.95 1.41 -19.58
N GLY A 72 -12.62 0.34 -19.12
CA GLY A 72 -13.67 -0.36 -19.84
C GLY A 72 -13.23 -1.72 -20.41
N ASP A 73 -11.95 -1.84 -20.79
CA ASP A 73 -11.39 -3.03 -21.45
C ASP A 73 -10.21 -3.65 -20.68
N ASN A 74 -9.52 -2.85 -19.86
CA ASN A 74 -8.30 -3.20 -19.16
C ASN A 74 -8.39 -2.82 -17.68
N LEU A 75 -7.60 -3.54 -16.89
CA LEU A 75 -7.37 -3.29 -15.48
C LEU A 75 -5.88 -3.08 -15.23
N GLY A 76 -5.56 -2.11 -14.37
CA GLY A 76 -4.18 -1.81 -13.99
C GLY A 76 -4.09 -1.49 -12.51
N ALA A 77 -2.95 -1.82 -11.90
CA ALA A 77 -2.62 -1.42 -10.54
C ALA A 77 -1.20 -0.88 -10.52
N ALA A 78 -0.96 0.17 -9.74
CA ALA A 78 0.37 0.66 -9.42
C ALA A 78 0.44 1.03 -7.94
N SER A 79 1.56 0.75 -7.30
CA SER A 79 1.78 1.06 -5.89
C SER A 79 3.25 1.40 -5.67
N THR A 80 3.53 2.37 -4.80
CA THR A 80 4.88 2.79 -4.44
C THR A 80 4.95 3.21 -2.98
N THR A 81 6.11 3.01 -2.36
CA THR A 81 6.32 3.24 -0.93
C THR A 81 7.78 3.53 -0.62
N GLY A 82 8.03 4.36 0.39
CA GLY A 82 9.33 4.45 1.07
C GLY A 82 9.56 3.28 2.04
N GLY A 83 8.50 2.53 2.37
CA GLY A 83 8.46 1.51 3.41
C GLY A 83 8.47 2.13 4.81
N VAL A 84 8.61 1.28 5.82
CA VAL A 84 8.54 1.70 7.22
C VAL A 84 9.82 2.39 7.70
N SER A 85 9.67 3.34 8.61
CA SER A 85 10.77 4.03 9.28
C SER A 85 11.63 3.04 10.10
N LEU A 86 12.93 3.31 10.18
CA LEU A 86 13.91 2.48 10.91
C LEU A 86 13.98 1.01 10.46
N LYS A 87 13.49 0.69 9.26
CA LYS A 87 13.61 -0.65 8.68
C LYS A 87 15.07 -1.09 8.57
N THR A 88 15.31 -2.38 8.74
CA THR A 88 16.60 -3.01 8.45
C THR A 88 16.95 -2.80 6.96
N PRO A 89 18.20 -2.47 6.62
CA PRO A 89 18.63 -2.41 5.22
C PRO A 89 18.27 -3.70 4.47
N GLY A 90 17.66 -3.54 3.29
CA GLY A 90 17.17 -4.67 2.49
C GLY A 90 15.79 -5.19 2.87
N ARG A 91 15.10 -4.63 3.88
CA ARG A 91 13.68 -4.97 4.15
C ARG A 91 12.81 -4.60 2.94
N VAL A 92 12.06 -5.58 2.46
CA VAL A 92 11.07 -5.44 1.38
C VAL A 92 9.68 -5.68 1.96
N GLY A 93 8.76 -4.74 1.72
CA GLY A 93 7.36 -4.83 2.14
C GLY A 93 6.46 -5.46 1.07
N ASP A 94 5.16 -5.20 1.17
CA ASP A 94 4.12 -5.76 0.32
C ASP A 94 3.98 -5.09 -1.05
N THR A 95 4.31 -3.80 -1.15
CA THR A 95 4.15 -2.99 -2.37
C THR A 95 4.73 -3.62 -3.64
N PRO A 96 5.97 -4.18 -3.66
CA PRO A 96 6.49 -4.85 -4.85
C PRO A 96 6.10 -6.33 -4.94
N CYS A 97 5.38 -6.88 -3.97
CA CYS A 97 5.02 -8.30 -3.91
C CYS A 97 3.66 -8.55 -4.58
N PHE A 98 3.68 -9.14 -5.78
CA PHE A 98 2.47 -9.55 -6.48
C PHE A 98 1.64 -10.50 -5.62
N GLY A 99 0.38 -10.12 -5.38
CA GLY A 99 -0.55 -10.86 -4.53
C GLY A 99 -0.47 -10.51 -3.05
N GLY A 100 0.61 -9.87 -2.60
CA GLY A 100 0.71 -9.30 -1.25
C GLY A 100 0.02 -7.94 -1.19
N GLY A 101 0.72 -6.90 -1.65
CA GLY A 101 0.26 -5.50 -1.59
C GLY A 101 -0.29 -4.95 -2.90
N ILE A 102 -0.08 -5.66 -4.01
CA ILE A 102 -0.54 -5.23 -5.34
C ILE A 102 -0.93 -6.46 -6.16
N PHE A 103 -2.05 -6.36 -6.89
CA PHE A 103 -2.42 -7.37 -7.87
C PHE A 103 -3.31 -6.78 -8.95
N ALA A 104 -3.14 -7.23 -10.20
CA ALA A 104 -4.05 -6.93 -11.29
C ALA A 104 -4.22 -8.19 -12.14
N SER A 105 -5.46 -8.47 -12.52
CA SER A 105 -5.87 -9.62 -13.32
C SER A 105 -6.91 -9.19 -14.35
N ARG A 106 -7.52 -10.15 -15.05
CA ARG A 106 -8.66 -9.88 -15.95
C ARG A 106 -9.94 -9.53 -15.21
N THR A 107 -10.04 -9.83 -13.92
CA THR A 107 -11.28 -9.66 -13.13
C THR A 107 -11.20 -8.49 -12.17
N SER A 108 -10.00 -8.17 -11.64
CA SER A 108 -9.82 -7.07 -10.69
C SER A 108 -8.43 -6.44 -10.70
N ALA A 109 -8.35 -5.22 -10.19
CA ALA A 109 -7.11 -4.56 -9.78
C ALA A 109 -7.22 -4.15 -8.32
N VAL A 110 -6.15 -4.36 -7.54
CA VAL A 110 -6.11 -4.25 -6.08
C VAL A 110 -4.79 -3.63 -5.64
N VAL A 111 -4.86 -2.69 -4.71
CA VAL A 111 -3.71 -2.15 -3.98
C VAL A 111 -3.98 -2.10 -2.48
N CYS A 112 -2.93 -2.34 -1.68
CA CYS A 112 -2.95 -2.34 -0.23
C CYS A 112 -2.00 -1.27 0.33
N THR A 113 -2.23 -0.88 1.58
CA THR A 113 -1.34 -0.02 2.36
C THR A 113 -1.43 -0.39 3.85
N GLY A 114 -0.31 -0.35 4.57
CA GLY A 114 -0.23 -0.65 6.00
C GLY A 114 0.95 -1.57 6.35
N VAL A 115 0.73 -2.54 7.24
CA VAL A 115 1.80 -3.44 7.73
C VAL A 115 2.18 -4.48 6.67
N GLY A 116 3.18 -4.15 5.85
CA GLY A 116 3.55 -4.94 4.68
C GLY A 116 3.78 -6.44 4.92
N GLU A 117 4.45 -6.81 6.01
CA GLU A 117 4.67 -8.23 6.35
C GLU A 117 3.35 -9.01 6.45
N ALA A 118 2.33 -8.42 7.06
CA ALA A 118 1.02 -9.05 7.20
C ALA A 118 0.32 -9.21 5.84
N PHE A 119 0.43 -8.21 4.95
CA PHE A 119 -0.15 -8.28 3.60
C PHE A 119 0.52 -9.35 2.74
N VAL A 120 1.86 -9.49 2.82
CA VAL A 120 2.62 -10.53 2.12
C VAL A 120 2.25 -11.92 2.64
N GLU A 121 2.33 -12.13 3.95
CA GLU A 121 2.10 -13.46 4.56
C GLU A 121 0.69 -13.99 4.34
N THR A 122 -0.29 -13.09 4.16
CA THR A 122 -1.69 -13.45 3.96
C THR A 122 -2.13 -13.42 2.50
N LEU A 123 -1.24 -13.04 1.57
CA LEU A 123 -1.54 -12.83 0.14
C LEU A 123 -2.80 -11.99 -0.07
N THR A 124 -2.90 -10.87 0.65
CA THR A 124 -4.16 -10.12 0.74
C THR A 124 -4.68 -9.64 -0.61
N ALA A 125 -3.84 -9.02 -1.45
CA ALA A 125 -4.28 -8.52 -2.75
C ALA A 125 -4.75 -9.66 -3.67
N LYS A 126 -4.09 -10.82 -3.62
CA LYS A 126 -4.52 -12.01 -4.36
C LYS A 126 -5.84 -12.56 -3.81
N TYR A 127 -6.00 -12.60 -2.49
CA TYR A 127 -7.23 -13.04 -1.85
C TYR A 127 -8.43 -12.20 -2.31
N VAL A 128 -8.30 -10.86 -2.32
CA VAL A 128 -9.35 -9.95 -2.83
C VAL A 128 -9.71 -10.30 -4.27
N ASP A 129 -8.72 -10.50 -5.13
CA ASP A 129 -8.94 -10.92 -6.53
C ASP A 129 -9.67 -12.26 -6.64
N GLU A 130 -9.36 -13.24 -5.78
CA GLU A 130 -10.06 -14.54 -5.75
C GLU A 130 -11.52 -14.38 -5.33
N ARG A 131 -11.81 -13.52 -4.35
CA ARG A 131 -13.19 -13.23 -3.94
C ARG A 131 -13.98 -12.59 -5.07
N ILE A 132 -13.41 -11.59 -5.74
CA ILE A 132 -14.05 -10.92 -6.88
C ILE A 132 -14.25 -11.89 -8.05
N THR A 133 -13.24 -12.72 -8.34
CA THR A 133 -13.33 -13.77 -9.37
C THR A 133 -14.43 -14.80 -9.02
N GLY A 134 -14.64 -15.08 -7.73
CA GLY A 134 -15.73 -15.90 -7.22
C GLY A 134 -17.11 -15.22 -7.22
N GLY A 135 -17.22 -13.99 -7.75
CA GLY A 135 -18.47 -13.25 -7.89
C GLY A 135 -18.78 -12.26 -6.77
N ALA A 136 -17.90 -12.10 -5.78
CA ALA A 136 -18.10 -11.09 -4.75
C ALA A 136 -18.04 -9.67 -5.31
N HIS A 137 -18.79 -8.74 -4.70
CA HIS A 137 -18.61 -7.33 -4.99
C HIS A 137 -17.25 -6.86 -4.43
N PRO A 138 -16.50 -5.96 -5.12
CA PRO A 138 -15.19 -5.48 -4.64
C PRO A 138 -15.22 -4.94 -3.21
N GLN A 139 -16.27 -4.18 -2.85
CA GLN A 139 -16.46 -3.70 -1.47
C GLN A 139 -16.52 -4.84 -0.44
N GLN A 140 -17.28 -5.90 -0.71
CA GLN A 140 -17.36 -7.05 0.18
C GLN A 140 -15.99 -7.76 0.28
N ALA A 141 -15.29 -7.92 -0.85
CA ALA A 141 -13.99 -8.58 -0.90
C ALA A 141 -12.93 -7.84 -0.07
N VAL A 142 -12.86 -6.51 -0.14
CA VAL A 142 -11.88 -5.73 0.64
C VAL A 142 -12.17 -5.74 2.14
N GLU A 143 -13.46 -5.77 2.52
CA GLU A 143 -13.85 -5.86 3.92
C GLU A 143 -13.52 -7.23 4.53
N GLU A 144 -13.86 -8.32 3.82
CA GLU A 144 -13.50 -9.69 4.20
C GLU A 144 -11.97 -9.86 4.32
N ALA A 145 -11.22 -9.27 3.39
CA ALA A 145 -9.77 -9.33 3.38
C ALA A 145 -9.13 -8.61 4.59
N LEU A 146 -9.64 -7.43 4.97
CA LEU A 146 -9.16 -6.72 6.15
C LEU A 146 -9.52 -7.41 7.46
N GLN A 147 -10.74 -7.97 7.56
CA GLN A 147 -11.12 -8.78 8.72
C GLN A 147 -10.18 -9.98 8.86
N ARG A 148 -9.93 -10.70 7.76
CA ARG A 148 -8.99 -11.82 7.74
C ARG A 148 -7.56 -11.40 8.13
N LEU A 149 -7.08 -10.27 7.62
CA LEU A 149 -5.76 -9.73 7.96
C LEU A 149 -5.64 -9.44 9.47
N GLU A 150 -6.68 -8.83 10.04
CA GLU A 150 -6.78 -8.54 11.47
C GLU A 150 -6.84 -9.80 12.32
N GLU A 151 -7.67 -10.78 11.96
CA GLU A 151 -7.82 -12.04 12.70
C GLU A 151 -6.54 -12.87 12.71
N LEU A 152 -5.83 -12.94 11.58
CA LEU A 152 -4.65 -13.78 11.45
C LEU A 152 -3.39 -13.11 12.01
N LYS A 153 -3.27 -11.79 11.88
CA LYS A 153 -2.01 -11.06 12.13
C LYS A 153 -2.13 -9.95 13.17
N GLY A 154 -3.35 -9.60 13.61
CA GLY A 154 -3.59 -8.40 14.43
C GLY A 154 -3.25 -7.10 13.69
N ALA A 155 -3.11 -7.14 12.36
CA ALA A 155 -2.57 -6.06 11.56
C ALA A 155 -3.64 -5.10 11.05
N GLN A 156 -3.20 -3.90 10.71
CA GLN A 156 -4.05 -2.81 10.24
C GLN A 156 -3.58 -2.31 8.87
N GLY A 157 -4.52 -1.76 8.11
CA GLY A 157 -4.25 -1.11 6.84
C GLY A 157 -5.50 -0.64 6.11
N GLY A 158 -5.33 -0.41 4.81
CA GLY A 158 -6.38 -0.06 3.87
C GLY A 158 -6.21 -0.82 2.56
N ILE A 159 -7.33 -1.08 1.89
CA ILE A 159 -7.38 -1.79 0.59
C ILE A 159 -8.31 -1.04 -0.35
N LEU A 160 -7.87 -0.84 -1.58
CA LEU A 160 -8.66 -0.31 -2.68
C LEU A 160 -8.69 -1.34 -3.82
N ALA A 161 -9.87 -1.59 -4.36
CA ALA A 161 -10.07 -2.50 -5.48
C ALA A 161 -11.08 -1.96 -6.49
N VAL A 162 -10.92 -2.35 -7.75
CA VAL A 162 -11.90 -2.20 -8.83
C VAL A 162 -12.02 -3.52 -9.59
N ASP A 163 -13.23 -3.86 -10.02
CA ASP A 163 -13.46 -5.02 -10.90
C ASP A 163 -13.63 -4.65 -12.37
N PHE A 164 -13.70 -5.66 -13.24
CA PHE A 164 -13.89 -5.49 -14.68
C PHE A 164 -15.23 -4.84 -15.07
N GLY A 165 -16.20 -4.80 -14.14
CA GLY A 165 -17.46 -4.08 -14.32
C GLY A 165 -17.41 -2.62 -13.85
N GLY A 166 -16.24 -2.12 -13.42
CA GLY A 166 -16.06 -0.77 -12.91
C GLY A 166 -16.60 -0.57 -11.49
N ARG A 167 -16.99 -1.63 -10.79
CA ARG A 167 -17.42 -1.52 -9.39
C ARG A 167 -16.20 -1.35 -8.52
N THR A 168 -16.26 -0.42 -7.57
CA THR A 168 -15.14 -0.07 -6.70
C THR A 168 -15.42 -0.49 -5.26
N GLY A 169 -14.39 -0.93 -4.55
CA GLY A 169 -14.43 -1.19 -3.12
C GLY A 169 -13.25 -0.54 -2.41
N ALA A 170 -13.52 0.13 -1.29
CA ALA A 170 -12.46 0.64 -0.43
C ALA A 170 -12.84 0.47 1.04
N ALA A 171 -11.93 -0.11 1.82
CA ALA A 171 -12.11 -0.28 3.25
C ALA A 171 -10.77 -0.10 3.98
N PHE A 172 -10.86 0.19 5.28
CA PHE A 172 -9.70 0.30 6.17
C PHE A 172 -10.06 -0.02 7.62
N ASN A 173 -9.07 -0.50 8.38
CA ASN A 173 -9.14 -0.66 9.84
C ASN A 173 -7.97 0.07 10.56
N ALA A 174 -7.18 0.84 9.81
CA ALA A 174 -6.17 1.76 10.31
C ALA A 174 -6.78 3.11 10.75
N GLY A 175 -5.96 4.03 11.25
CA GLY A 175 -6.44 5.34 11.71
C GLY A 175 -7.06 6.22 10.60
N ARG A 176 -6.51 6.17 9.38
CA ARG A 176 -6.98 6.91 8.20
C ARG A 176 -6.65 6.16 6.92
N PHE A 177 -7.47 6.33 5.89
CA PHE A 177 -7.22 5.82 4.54
C PHE A 177 -7.84 6.78 3.51
N PRO A 178 -7.10 7.81 3.05
CA PRO A 178 -7.61 8.75 2.06
C PRO A 178 -7.70 8.08 0.69
N VAL A 179 -8.86 8.17 0.05
CA VAL A 179 -9.10 7.63 -1.30
C VAL A 179 -9.86 8.66 -2.11
N VAL A 180 -9.44 8.84 -3.36
CA VAL A 180 -10.14 9.65 -4.35
C VAL A 180 -10.53 8.74 -5.52
N ILE A 181 -11.77 8.84 -5.97
CA ILE A 181 -12.24 8.16 -7.18
C ILE A 181 -12.51 9.21 -8.25
N VAL A 182 -12.00 8.96 -9.46
CA VAL A 182 -12.20 9.78 -10.64
C VAL A 182 -12.87 8.92 -11.71
N ASN A 183 -14.06 9.33 -12.15
CA ASN A 183 -14.80 8.70 -13.24
C ASN A 183 -15.06 9.75 -14.32
N ASP A 184 -14.74 9.43 -15.58
CA ASP A 184 -14.96 10.33 -16.74
C ASP A 184 -14.41 11.75 -16.51
N GLY A 185 -13.22 11.84 -15.93
CA GLY A 185 -12.55 13.12 -15.61
C GLY A 185 -13.18 13.92 -14.46
N LYS A 186 -14.13 13.34 -13.72
CA LYS A 186 -14.80 13.98 -12.58
C LYS A 186 -14.51 13.24 -11.27
N ILE A 187 -14.18 14.01 -10.24
CA ILE A 187 -14.03 13.49 -8.89
C ILE A 187 -15.40 13.08 -8.36
N LYS A 188 -15.47 11.90 -7.74
CA LYS A 188 -16.65 11.44 -6.99
C LYS A 188 -16.64 12.09 -5.61
N GLU A 189 -17.26 13.27 -5.51
CA GLU A 189 -17.23 14.19 -4.36
C GLU A 189 -17.63 13.62 -2.98
N ASN A 190 -18.21 12.41 -2.91
CA ASN A 190 -18.68 11.80 -1.66
C ASN A 190 -18.26 10.35 -1.49
N PHE A 191 -17.16 9.93 -2.11
CA PHE A 191 -16.64 8.59 -1.86
C PHE A 191 -15.92 8.55 -0.51
N ILE A 192 -16.43 7.75 0.42
CA ILE A 192 -15.84 7.54 1.74
C ILE A 192 -15.53 6.05 1.88
N PRO A 193 -14.26 5.66 2.06
CA PRO A 193 -13.90 4.27 2.35
C PRO A 193 -14.57 3.77 3.63
N VAL A 194 -14.96 2.50 3.65
CA VAL A 194 -15.61 1.90 4.81
C VAL A 194 -14.59 1.73 5.94
N ASN A 195 -14.85 2.36 7.08
CA ASN A 195 -14.06 2.19 8.30
C ASN A 195 -14.60 0.99 9.09
N LEU A 196 -13.82 -0.08 9.19
CA LEU A 196 -14.17 -1.30 9.93
C LEU A 196 -13.97 -1.17 11.45
N ARG A 197 -13.34 -0.08 11.91
CA ARG A 197 -13.12 0.21 13.33
C ARG A 197 -13.54 1.64 13.69
N PRO A 198 -14.84 1.98 13.59
CA PRO A 198 -15.35 3.34 13.82
C PRO A 198 -15.14 3.86 15.26
N GLY A 199 -14.90 2.96 16.23
CA GLY A 199 -14.65 3.32 17.63
C GLY A 199 -13.20 3.67 17.98
N LEU A 200 -12.23 3.35 17.10
CA LEU A 200 -10.86 3.82 17.25
C LEU A 200 -10.79 5.27 16.75
N LYS A 201 -11.06 6.23 17.63
CA LYS A 201 -10.57 7.59 17.42
C LYS A 201 -9.06 7.46 17.25
N GLY A 202 -8.55 7.78 16.06
CA GLY A 202 -7.15 7.60 15.71
C GLY A 202 -6.26 7.98 16.88
N ASN A 203 -5.62 6.99 17.50
CA ASN A 203 -4.58 7.28 18.47
C ASN A 203 -3.56 8.11 17.69
N LYS A 204 -3.23 9.28 18.23
CA LYS A 204 -2.03 10.00 17.83
C LYS A 204 -0.86 9.05 18.11
N THR A 205 -0.40 8.35 17.08
CA THR A 205 0.87 7.65 17.04
C THR A 205 1.47 7.88 15.68
#